data_AF-A0A7R9I825-F1
#
_entry.id   AF-A0A7R9I825-F1
#
_cell.length_a   1.000
_cell.length_b   1.000
_cell.length_c   1.000
_cell.angle_alpha   90.00
_cell.angle_beta   90.00
_cell.angle_gamma   90.00
#
_symmetry.space_group_name_H-M   'P 1'
#
loop_
_entity.id
_entity.type
_entity.pdbx_description
1 polymer ?
#
loop_
_entity_poly.entity_id
_entity_poly.type
_entity_poly.pdbx_seq_one_letter_code
_entity_poly.pdbx_strand_id
1 'polypeptide(L)'
;QIRNNGYLIHSHPDNTLDTLRLVETLGGLPTRQVFRMHPKIIMTTTETLLRTKQFLEEHGISDEAARRCFDIFTLSSDSVNTRLKELSSIPAFNALQTHPRVLRLVHYQQKARSRLDYLRDIRVKCASLHILCSSQKKFQK
;
A
#
# COMPACT_ATOMS: atom_id res chain seq x y z
N GLN A 1 10.50 -20.61 -2.44
CA GLN A 1 9.80 -19.46 -1.80
C GLN A 1 9.35 -19.75 -0.37
N ILE A 2 8.84 -20.96 -0.06
CA ILE A 2 8.35 -21.30 1.29
C ILE A 2 9.45 -21.26 2.37
N ARG A 3 10.68 -21.70 2.05
CA ARG A 3 11.81 -21.73 3.01
C ARG A 3 12.07 -20.39 3.73
N ASN A 4 11.84 -19.28 3.05
CA ASN A 4 12.05 -17.93 3.59
C ASN A 4 10.73 -17.26 4.04
N ASN A 5 9.60 -17.93 3.87
CA ASN A 5 8.25 -17.42 4.14
C ASN A 5 7.45 -18.47 4.92
N GLY A 6 7.97 -18.94 6.06
CA GLY A 6 7.37 -20.02 6.85
C GLY A 6 5.93 -19.73 7.32
N TYR A 7 5.58 -18.45 7.44
CA TYR A 7 4.20 -18.02 7.75
C TYR A 7 3.17 -18.51 6.73
N LEU A 8 3.56 -18.83 5.49
CA LEU A 8 2.66 -19.36 4.46
C LEU A 8 2.07 -20.73 4.81
N ILE A 9 2.71 -21.48 5.72
CA ILE A 9 2.19 -22.76 6.22
C ILE A 9 0.87 -22.55 6.96
N HIS A 10 0.67 -21.36 7.54
CA HIS A 10 -0.55 -20.98 8.23
C HIS A 10 -1.56 -20.26 7.33
N SER A 11 -1.30 -20.17 6.02
CA SER A 11 -2.27 -19.59 5.09
C SER A 11 -3.46 -20.51 4.90
N HIS A 12 -4.66 -19.93 4.73
CA HIS A 12 -5.86 -20.70 4.45
C HIS A 12 -5.84 -21.13 2.97
N PRO A 13 -5.79 -22.44 2.66
CA PRO A 13 -5.66 -22.92 1.28
C PRO A 13 -6.87 -22.51 0.44
N ASP A 14 -8.08 -22.63 0.97
CA ASP A 14 -9.30 -22.26 0.24
C ASP A 14 -9.33 -20.77 -0.11
N ASN A 15 -9.00 -19.87 0.85
CA ASN A 15 -8.88 -18.45 0.56
C ASN A 15 -7.85 -18.16 -0.55
N THR A 16 -6.73 -18.88 -0.58
CA THR A 16 -5.72 -18.70 -1.62
C THR A 16 -6.25 -19.14 -3.00
N LEU A 17 -6.98 -20.26 -3.05
CA LEU A 17 -7.61 -20.75 -4.28
C LEU A 17 -8.71 -19.79 -4.75
N ASP A 18 -9.55 -19.32 -3.84
CA ASP A 18 -10.60 -18.35 -4.12
C ASP A 18 -10.02 -17.03 -4.64
N THR A 19 -8.93 -16.53 -4.02
CA THR A 19 -8.25 -15.35 -4.52
C THR A 19 -7.71 -15.56 -5.94
N LEU A 20 -7.10 -16.72 -6.24
CA LEU A 20 -6.60 -17.00 -7.58
C LEU A 20 -7.71 -17.15 -8.63
N ARG A 21 -8.93 -17.48 -8.22
CA ARG A 21 -10.11 -17.59 -9.09
C ARG A 21 -10.83 -16.27 -9.29
N LEU A 22 -11.03 -15.52 -8.20
CA LEU A 22 -11.87 -14.31 -8.17
C LEU A 22 -11.09 -13.03 -8.42
N VAL A 23 -9.79 -13.02 -8.11
CA VAL A 23 -8.91 -11.86 -8.30
C VAL A 23 -7.91 -12.19 -9.39
N GLU A 24 -8.26 -11.89 -10.64
CA GLU A 24 -7.39 -12.18 -11.79
C GLU A 24 -6.10 -11.36 -11.76
N THR A 25 -6.24 -10.07 -11.44
CA THR A 25 -5.14 -9.10 -11.48
C THR A 25 -5.08 -8.22 -10.23
N LEU A 26 -3.85 -7.95 -9.80
CA LEU A 26 -3.50 -6.96 -8.78
C LEU A 26 -2.50 -5.97 -9.39
N GLY A 27 -2.85 -4.68 -9.42
CA GLY A 27 -2.03 -3.64 -10.06
C GLY A 27 -1.73 -3.95 -11.53
N GLY A 28 -2.72 -4.47 -12.26
CA GLY A 28 -2.57 -4.88 -13.66
C GLY A 28 -1.60 -6.04 -13.92
N LEU A 29 -1.13 -6.74 -12.90
CA LEU A 29 -0.35 -7.98 -13.04
C LEU A 29 -1.17 -9.20 -12.61
N PRO A 30 -0.97 -10.38 -13.22
CA PRO A 30 -1.62 -11.60 -12.78
C PRO A 30 -1.37 -11.87 -11.30
N THR A 31 -2.41 -12.17 -10.54
CA THR A 31 -2.32 -12.37 -9.08
C THR A 31 -1.31 -13.45 -8.70
N ARG A 32 -1.21 -14.52 -9.49
CA ARG A 32 -0.20 -15.57 -9.32
C ARG A 32 1.24 -15.04 -9.40
N GLN A 33 1.50 -14.07 -10.28
CA GLN A 33 2.81 -13.41 -10.38
C GLN A 33 3.06 -12.53 -9.16
N VAL A 34 2.06 -11.77 -8.72
CA VAL A 34 2.14 -10.91 -7.54
C VAL A 34 2.43 -11.73 -6.28
N PHE A 35 1.76 -12.87 -6.08
CA PHE A 35 2.02 -13.78 -4.96
C PHE A 35 3.46 -14.30 -4.92
N ARG A 36 4.06 -14.56 -6.08
CA ARG A 36 5.46 -14.98 -6.15
C ARG A 36 6.43 -13.86 -5.76
N MET A 37 6.12 -12.62 -6.12
CA MET A 37 6.96 -11.45 -5.81
C MET A 37 6.75 -10.95 -4.39
N HIS A 38 5.51 -11.02 -3.89
CA HIS A 38 5.06 -10.51 -2.61
C HIS A 38 4.23 -11.59 -1.85
N PRO A 39 4.88 -12.65 -1.33
CA PRO A 39 4.16 -13.78 -0.73
C PRO A 39 3.31 -13.41 0.48
N LYS A 40 3.63 -12.31 1.17
CA LYS A 40 2.86 -11.83 2.32
C LYS A 40 1.39 -11.52 1.98
N ILE A 41 1.09 -11.17 0.73
CA ILE A 41 -0.28 -10.88 0.27
C ILE A 41 -1.18 -12.12 0.31
N ILE A 42 -0.60 -13.33 0.24
CA ILE A 42 -1.34 -14.60 0.35
C ILE A 42 -2.07 -14.71 1.70
N MET A 43 -1.57 -14.01 2.73
CA MET A 43 -2.18 -14.00 4.06
C MET A 43 -3.42 -13.10 4.15
N THR A 44 -3.70 -12.29 3.13
CA THR A 44 -4.85 -11.40 3.07
C THR A 44 -6.09 -12.15 2.56
N THR A 45 -7.27 -11.85 3.11
CA THR A 45 -8.51 -12.49 2.63
C THR A 45 -8.91 -12.00 1.23
N THR A 46 -9.56 -12.87 0.47
CA THR A 46 -10.05 -12.56 -0.89
C THR A 46 -10.96 -11.33 -0.88
N GLU A 47 -11.87 -11.25 0.10
CA GLU A 47 -12.75 -10.08 0.30
C GLU A 47 -11.96 -8.79 0.51
N THR A 48 -10.92 -8.82 1.34
CA THR A 48 -10.07 -7.65 1.60
C THR A 48 -9.35 -7.20 0.34
N LEU A 49 -8.89 -8.13 -0.50
CA LEU A 49 -8.23 -7.80 -1.77
C LEU A 49 -9.20 -7.17 -2.77
N LEU A 50 -10.40 -7.75 -2.92
CA LEU A 50 -11.44 -7.21 -3.79
C LEU A 50 -11.86 -5.80 -3.36
N ARG A 51 -12.14 -5.60 -2.06
CA ARG A 51 -12.47 -4.27 -1.52
C ARG A 51 -11.34 -3.27 -1.68
N THR A 52 -10.10 -3.69 -1.41
CA THR A 52 -8.93 -2.82 -1.61
C THR A 52 -8.82 -2.39 -3.07
N LYS A 53 -8.99 -3.31 -4.02
CA LYS A 53 -8.98 -3.00 -5.45
C LYS A 53 -10.07 -1.99 -5.82
N GLN A 54 -11.30 -2.23 -5.36
CA GLN A 54 -12.42 -1.31 -5.54
C GLN A 54 -12.10 0.09 -5.00
N PHE A 55 -11.58 0.20 -3.77
CA PHE A 55 -11.24 1.50 -3.19
C PHE A 55 -10.13 2.23 -3.95
N LEU A 56 -9.15 1.50 -4.50
CA LEU A 56 -8.12 2.10 -5.34
C LEU A 56 -8.72 2.67 -6.64
N GLU A 57 -9.62 1.94 -7.27
CA GLU A 57 -10.32 2.37 -8.49
C GLU A 57 -11.24 3.57 -8.22
N GLU A 58 -12.02 3.55 -7.14
CA GLU A 58 -12.89 4.67 -6.71
C GLU A 58 -12.12 5.96 -6.44
N HIS A 59 -10.88 5.86 -5.97
CA HIS A 59 -10.00 7.01 -5.73
C HIS A 59 -9.13 7.36 -6.95
N GLY A 60 -9.38 6.77 -8.12
CA GLY A 60 -8.63 7.06 -9.35
C GLY A 60 -7.16 6.63 -9.33
N ILE A 61 -6.80 5.67 -8.48
CA ILE A 61 -5.42 5.16 -8.39
C ILE A 61 -5.17 4.21 -9.55
N SER A 62 -4.18 4.53 -10.38
CA SER A 62 -3.81 3.70 -11.51
C SER A 62 -3.14 2.39 -11.09
N ASP A 63 -3.27 1.37 -11.93
CA ASP A 63 -2.52 0.11 -11.80
C ASP A 63 -1.00 0.35 -11.72
N GLU A 64 -0.49 1.37 -12.40
CA GLU A 64 0.93 1.72 -12.31
C GLU A 64 1.33 2.15 -10.89
N ALA A 65 0.51 2.97 -10.23
CA ALA A 65 0.75 3.35 -8.84
C ALA A 65 0.65 2.14 -7.91
N ALA A 66 -0.31 1.24 -8.12
CA ALA A 66 -0.43 -0.03 -7.40
C ALA A 66 0.82 -0.91 -7.53
N ARG A 67 1.39 -1.03 -8.74
CA ARG A 67 2.64 -1.79 -8.98
C ARG A 67 3.84 -1.28 -8.20
N ARG A 68 3.88 0.02 -7.90
CA ARG A 68 4.98 0.60 -7.11
C ARG A 68 4.85 0.32 -5.61
N CYS A 69 3.71 -0.20 -5.15
CA CYS A 69 3.43 -0.45 -3.74
C CYS A 69 2.46 -1.61 -3.51
N PHE A 70 2.83 -2.84 -3.90
CA PHE A 70 2.04 -4.05 -3.63
C PHE A 70 1.78 -4.31 -2.14
N ASP A 71 2.61 -3.77 -1.25
CA ASP A 71 2.42 -3.88 0.20
C ASP A 71 1.08 -3.28 0.67
N ILE A 72 0.43 -2.41 -0.14
CA ILE A 72 -0.90 -1.89 0.17
C ILE A 72 -1.95 -3.00 0.35
N PHE A 73 -1.82 -4.10 -0.40
CA PHE A 73 -2.70 -5.27 -0.34
C PHE A 73 -2.49 -6.13 0.91
N THR A 74 -1.53 -5.78 1.77
CA THR A 74 -1.32 -6.44 3.06
C THR A 74 -2.03 -5.73 4.22
N LEU A 75 -2.65 -4.58 3.97
CA LEU A 75 -3.44 -3.84 4.95
C LEU A 75 -4.91 -4.29 4.91
N SER A 76 -5.66 -3.98 5.97
CA SER A 76 -7.12 -4.12 5.93
C SER A 76 -7.73 -3.12 4.94
N SER A 77 -8.79 -3.52 4.27
CA SER A 77 -9.49 -2.67 3.30
C SER A 77 -10.00 -1.37 3.94
N ASP A 78 -10.45 -1.45 5.20
CA ASP A 78 -10.93 -0.28 5.95
C ASP A 78 -9.79 0.70 6.25
N SER A 79 -8.60 0.19 6.57
CA SER A 79 -7.41 1.02 6.72
C SER A 79 -7.09 1.71 5.41
N VAL A 80 -7.06 0.99 4.28
CA VAL A 80 -6.77 1.58 2.97
C VAL A 80 -7.78 2.68 2.64
N ASN A 81 -9.08 2.42 2.79
CA ASN A 81 -10.12 3.40 2.51
C ASN A 81 -10.02 4.65 3.38
N THR A 82 -9.90 4.48 4.70
CA THR A 82 -9.76 5.59 5.65
C THR A 82 -8.57 6.47 5.28
N ARG A 83 -7.44 5.83 4.98
CA ARG A 83 -6.20 6.50 4.62
C ARG A 83 -6.27 7.23 3.28
N LEU A 84 -6.96 6.65 2.29
CA LEU A 84 -7.22 7.30 1.00
C LEU A 84 -8.13 8.52 1.14
N LYS A 85 -9.19 8.42 1.97
CA LYS A 85 -10.08 9.54 2.28
C LYS A 85 -9.35 10.68 3.00
N GLU A 86 -8.54 10.35 3.99
CA GLU A 86 -7.70 11.33 4.69
C GLU A 86 -6.71 12.02 3.74
N LEU A 87 -6.13 11.29 2.78
CA LEU A 87 -5.19 11.87 1.84
C LEU A 87 -5.89 12.81 0.84
N SER A 88 -7.10 12.44 0.41
CA SER A 88 -7.93 13.23 -0.51
C SER A 88 -8.53 14.48 0.15
N SER A 89 -8.62 14.53 1.48
CA SER A 89 -9.10 15.72 2.20
C SER A 89 -8.05 16.83 2.31
N ILE A 90 -6.78 16.54 1.99
CA ILE A 90 -5.70 17.53 2.07
C ILE A 90 -5.43 18.09 0.67
N PRO A 91 -5.74 19.37 0.39
CA PRO A 91 -5.61 19.94 -0.96
C PRO A 91 -4.21 19.83 -1.57
N ALA A 92 -3.16 19.92 -0.74
CA ALA A 92 -1.77 19.77 -1.17
C ALA A 92 -1.43 18.37 -1.71
N PHE A 93 -2.22 17.35 -1.36
CA PHE A 93 -2.02 15.97 -1.82
C PHE A 93 -2.84 15.61 -3.05
N ASN A 94 -3.81 16.45 -3.47
CA ASN A 94 -4.58 16.22 -4.69
C ASN A 94 -3.65 16.19 -5.92
N ALA A 95 -2.65 17.07 -5.97
CA ALA A 95 -1.64 17.06 -7.02
C ALA A 95 -0.74 15.80 -7.00
N LEU A 96 -0.71 15.07 -5.88
CA LEU A 96 0.08 13.85 -5.71
C LEU A 96 -0.72 12.58 -5.96
N GLN A 97 -2.05 12.64 -6.13
CA GLN A 97 -2.88 11.45 -6.41
C GLN A 97 -2.42 10.71 -7.68
N THR A 98 -1.97 11.45 -8.69
CA THR A 98 -1.44 10.89 -9.94
C THR A 98 0.02 10.42 -9.82
N HIS A 99 0.69 10.72 -8.70
CA HIS A 99 2.10 10.38 -8.52
C HIS A 99 2.25 8.87 -8.24
N PRO A 100 3.13 8.14 -8.95
CA PRO A 100 3.30 6.68 -8.79
C PRO A 100 3.72 6.20 -7.39
N ARG A 101 4.00 7.12 -6.45
CA ARG A 101 4.42 6.83 -5.07
C ARG A 101 3.35 7.22 -4.04
N VAL A 102 2.18 7.67 -4.47
CA VAL A 102 1.10 8.06 -3.56
C VAL A 102 0.73 6.92 -2.61
N LEU A 103 0.68 5.68 -3.09
CA LEU A 103 0.35 4.52 -2.25
C LEU A 103 1.38 4.22 -1.17
N ARG A 104 2.63 4.67 -1.32
CA ARG A 104 3.60 4.57 -0.21
C ARG A 104 3.24 5.51 0.93
N LEU A 105 2.66 6.68 0.65
CA LEU A 105 2.13 7.54 1.72
C LEU A 105 0.99 6.86 2.44
N VAL A 106 0.04 6.31 1.70
CA VAL A 106 -1.11 5.58 2.26
C VAL A 106 -0.61 4.42 3.11
N HIS A 107 0.34 3.64 2.61
CA HIS A 107 0.92 2.51 3.34
C HIS A 107 1.65 2.94 4.62
N TYR A 108 2.43 4.03 4.58
CA TYR A 108 3.23 4.54 5.70
C TYR A 108 2.63 5.76 6.41
N GLN A 109 1.32 6.00 6.31
CA GLN A 109 0.71 7.29 6.68
C GLN A 109 1.04 7.77 8.09
N GLN A 110 0.90 6.90 9.09
CA GLN A 110 1.21 7.26 10.48
C GLN A 110 2.67 7.71 10.65
N LYS A 111 3.58 7.03 9.95
CA LYS A 111 5.01 7.37 9.95
C LYS A 111 5.26 8.67 9.19
N ALA A 112 4.63 8.86 8.03
CA ALA A 112 4.74 10.08 7.24
C ALA A 112 4.23 11.30 8.00
N ARG A 113 3.10 11.16 8.71
CA ARG A 113 2.50 12.20 9.55
C ARG A 113 3.43 12.60 10.71
N SER A 114 3.88 11.62 11.51
CA SER A 114 4.82 11.87 12.61
C SER A 114 6.10 12.58 12.16
N ARG A 115 6.60 12.24 10.95
CA ARG A 115 7.78 12.90 10.37
C ARG A 115 7.50 14.31 9.88
N LEU A 116 6.32 14.54 9.32
CA LEU A 116 5.90 15.86 8.89
C LEU A 116 5.72 16.80 10.09
N ASP A 117 5.13 16.30 11.18
CA ASP A 117 5.03 17.02 12.45
C ASP A 117 6.43 17.37 12.99
N TYR A 118 7.35 16.41 13.04
CA TYR A 118 8.75 16.66 13.44
C TYR A 118 9.43 17.73 12.57
N LEU A 119 9.28 17.66 11.24
CA LEU A 119 9.87 18.63 10.31
C LEU A 119 9.28 20.03 10.48
N ARG A 120 7.99 20.13 10.82
CA ARG A 120 7.33 21.40 11.14
C ARG A 120 7.92 22.00 12.41
N ASP A 121 8.17 21.19 13.43
CA ASP A 121 8.74 21.64 14.71
C ASP A 121 10.15 22.23 14.52
N ILE A 122 10.95 21.65 13.61
CA ILE A 122 12.28 22.17 13.24
C ILE A 122 12.26 23.19 12.08
N ARG A 123 11.07 23.70 11.70
CA ARG A 123 10.83 24.74 10.67
C ARG A 123 11.39 24.43 9.27
N VAL A 124 11.49 23.16 8.89
CA VAL A 124 11.88 22.77 7.53
C VAL A 124 10.70 22.95 6.58
N LYS A 125 10.82 23.86 5.61
CA LYS A 125 9.71 24.25 4.71
C LYS A 125 9.50 23.32 3.50
N CYS A 126 10.55 22.63 3.03
CA CYS A 126 10.52 21.85 1.79
C CYS A 126 11.06 20.44 2.02
N ALA A 127 10.21 19.53 2.50
CA ALA A 127 10.56 18.13 2.65
C ALA A 127 10.09 17.32 1.44
N SER A 128 11.01 16.56 0.83
CA SER A 128 10.63 15.68 -0.27
C SER A 128 9.77 14.52 0.22
N LEU A 129 8.85 14.08 -0.63
CA LEU A 129 8.02 12.90 -0.40
C LEU A 129 8.85 11.65 -0.06
N HIS A 130 10.07 11.57 -0.62
CA HIS A 130 10.99 10.47 -0.37
C HIS A 130 11.44 10.40 1.10
N ILE A 131 11.70 11.55 1.73
CA ILE A 131 12.15 11.63 3.13
C ILE A 131 11.04 11.18 4.07
N LEU A 132 9.79 11.58 3.82
CA LEU A 132 8.62 11.19 4.62
C LEU A 132 8.42 9.67 4.64
N CYS A 133 8.56 9.01 3.50
CA CYS A 133 8.37 7.55 3.36
C CYS A 133 9.65 6.70 3.58
N SER A 134 10.78 7.31 3.94
CA SER A 134 12.08 6.62 4.04
C SER A 134 12.21 5.69 5.26
N SER A 135 13.32 4.95 5.38
CA SER A 135 13.66 4.22 6.61
C SER A 135 14.04 5.18 7.75
N GLN A 136 14.07 4.71 9.00
CA GLN A 136 14.42 5.60 10.13
C GLN A 136 15.85 6.12 10.03
N LYS A 137 16.80 5.24 9.70
CA LYS A 137 18.21 5.59 9.47
C LYS A 137 18.42 6.68 8.40
N LYS A 138 17.55 6.73 7.38
CA LYS A 138 17.62 7.74 6.31
C LYS A 138 16.95 9.06 6.68
N PHE A 139 16.07 9.07 7.68
CA PHE A 139 15.36 10.27 8.12
C PHE A 139 16.15 11.06 9.17
N GLN A 140 16.95 10.37 9.98
CA GLN A 140 17.78 10.97 11.04
C GLN A 140 19.17 11.40 10.55
N LYS A 141 19.49 11.18 9.29
CA LYS A 141 20.69 11.71 8.63
C LYS A 141 20.34 13.01 7.95
#